data_AF-A0A414Q0G3-F1
#
_entry.id   AF-A0A414Q0G3-F1
#
_cell.length_a   1.000
_cell.length_b   1.000
_cell.length_c   1.000
_cell.angle_alpha   90.00
_cell.angle_beta   90.00
_cell.angle_gamma   90.00
#
_symmetry.space_group_name_H-M   'P 1'
#
loop_
_entity.id
_entity.type
_entity.pdbx_description
1 polymer ?
#
loop_
_entity_poly.entity_id
_entity_poly.type
_entity_poly.pdbx_seq_one_letter_code
_entity_poly.pdbx_strand_id
1 'polypeptide(L)'
;MKKPDFVVDLEIDTCPHCKTDLENIKIENTKVRQVFDIPEIKILVTEYRSQVKICPHCREKAIAKSPSNVTSSTQYGANIKTLITNLNIYHALPYNKIQELLKDIFNLDLSQGTIANTLKKAYVSLEKVENFFKEELKKASILHADETGTKVNGKNYWIHSCSNEKYSVLTSHPNRGKKVIEEAGILPKFNGILSHDCWYAYDCYPQIVHSLCWAHFLRELQSIEENTNLEFPAKIREFILNLKEKVEKKEEFSSEEEINIWLKYMALIEDGKQEERPYYQTDVLEPKKRKSKAFNLLKRLSRYEDVLRFFIERKISLFTNNAAEREVRNIKVKSKVHLGVN
;
A
#
# COMPACT_ATOMS: atom_id res chain seq x y z
N MET A 1 -6.28 21.20 25.67
CA MET A 1 -7.57 20.51 25.90
C MET A 1 -8.39 20.58 24.61
N LYS A 2 -9.26 19.60 24.32
CA LYS A 2 -10.13 19.64 23.11
C LYS A 2 -11.41 20.42 23.42
N LYS A 3 -12.17 20.86 22.40
CA LYS A 3 -13.52 21.42 22.61
C LYS A 3 -14.44 20.31 23.14
N PRO A 4 -15.08 20.45 24.33
CA PRO A 4 -15.96 19.42 24.87
C PRO A 4 -17.35 19.46 24.21
N ASP A 5 -18.02 18.30 24.15
CA ASP A 5 -19.40 18.19 23.66
C ASP A 5 -20.42 18.69 24.70
N PHE A 6 -20.11 18.48 25.99
CA PHE A 6 -20.88 18.95 27.13
C PHE A 6 -19.94 19.48 28.21
N VAL A 7 -20.35 20.55 28.89
CA VAL A 7 -19.63 21.11 30.05
C VAL A 7 -20.50 20.89 31.27
N VAL A 8 -19.89 20.33 32.33
CA VAL A 8 -20.51 20.19 33.64
C VAL A 8 -19.64 20.96 34.61
N ASP A 9 -20.16 22.06 35.13
CA ASP A 9 -19.52 22.82 36.19
C ASP A 9 -19.71 22.07 37.51
N LEU A 10 -18.62 21.87 38.24
CA LEU A 10 -18.61 21.22 39.54
C LEU A 10 -18.50 22.29 40.61
N GLU A 11 -19.64 22.57 41.26
CA GLU A 11 -19.75 23.57 42.32
C GLU A 11 -19.31 23.01 43.68
N ILE A 12 -18.91 23.91 44.58
CA ILE A 12 -18.50 23.58 45.94
C ILE A 12 -19.09 24.59 46.91
N ASP A 13 -20.24 24.27 47.46
CA ASP A 13 -21.01 25.20 48.31
C ASP A 13 -20.67 25.02 49.79
N THR A 14 -19.83 24.05 50.13
CA THR A 14 -19.44 23.80 51.52
C THR A 14 -17.97 23.43 51.59
N CYS A 15 -17.24 24.13 52.46
CA CYS A 15 -15.84 23.85 52.71
C CYS A 15 -15.68 22.43 53.30
N PRO A 16 -14.89 21.55 52.67
CA PRO A 16 -14.74 20.18 53.14
C PRO A 16 -13.99 20.09 54.49
N HIS A 17 -13.25 21.14 54.87
CA HIS A 17 -12.43 21.19 56.08
C HIS A 17 -13.19 21.70 57.31
N CYS A 18 -13.96 22.78 57.18
CA CYS A 18 -14.62 23.45 58.32
C CYS A 18 -16.13 23.60 58.19
N LYS A 19 -16.73 23.10 57.11
CA LYS A 19 -18.18 23.15 56.81
C LYS A 19 -18.77 24.55 56.65
N THR A 20 -17.93 25.57 56.52
CA THR A 20 -18.36 26.92 56.16
C THR A 20 -19.02 26.91 54.78
N ASP A 21 -20.10 27.66 54.64
CA ASP A 21 -20.82 27.90 53.39
C ASP A 21 -19.95 28.70 52.39
N LEU A 22 -19.91 28.23 51.16
CA LEU A 22 -19.13 28.79 50.06
C LEU A 22 -19.99 29.27 48.88
N GLU A 23 -21.33 29.18 48.96
CA GLU A 23 -22.27 29.48 47.85
C GLU A 23 -22.04 30.86 47.23
N ASN A 24 -21.69 31.85 48.06
CA ASN A 24 -21.48 33.25 47.63
C ASN A 24 -20.00 33.67 47.56
N ILE A 25 -19.06 32.71 47.60
CA ILE A 25 -17.63 32.99 47.53
C ILE A 25 -17.17 33.01 46.06
N LYS A 26 -16.35 34.00 45.69
CA LYS A 26 -15.85 34.14 44.32
C LYS A 26 -14.93 32.98 43.94
N ILE A 27 -15.18 32.38 42.77
CA ILE A 27 -14.30 31.38 42.16
C ILE A 27 -12.95 32.04 41.81
N GLU A 28 -11.87 31.60 42.44
CA GLU A 28 -10.51 32.11 42.16
C GLU A 28 -9.91 31.48 40.89
N ASN A 29 -10.13 30.19 40.69
CA ASN A 29 -9.61 29.43 39.56
C ASN A 29 -10.46 28.17 39.32
N THR A 30 -10.53 27.73 38.07
CA THR A 30 -11.22 26.50 37.65
C THR A 30 -10.21 25.46 37.21
N LYS A 31 -10.19 24.32 37.91
CA LYS A 31 -9.40 23.15 37.48
C LYS A 31 -10.22 22.30 36.51
N VAL A 32 -9.81 22.27 35.25
CA VAL A 32 -10.54 21.53 34.20
C VAL A 32 -9.99 20.11 34.04
N ARG A 33 -10.89 19.12 33.98
CA ARG A 33 -10.59 17.73 33.59
C ARG A 33 -11.53 17.31 32.45
N GLN A 34 -11.04 16.50 31.52
CA GLN A 34 -11.83 15.97 30.40
C GLN A 34 -11.87 14.45 30.44
N VAL A 35 -13.06 13.89 30.29
CA VAL A 35 -13.27 12.46 30.09
C VAL A 35 -13.63 12.26 28.61
N PHE A 36 -12.90 11.38 27.93
CA PHE A 36 -13.21 10.97 26.56
C PHE A 36 -13.86 9.60 26.62
N ASP A 37 -15.12 9.51 26.20
CA ASP A 37 -15.88 8.27 26.22
C ASP A 37 -16.66 8.08 24.90
N ILE A 38 -17.12 6.86 24.65
CA ILE A 38 -17.90 6.49 23.47
C ILE A 38 -19.39 6.66 23.81
N PRO A 39 -20.15 7.50 23.07
CA PRO A 39 -21.58 7.63 23.31
C PRO A 39 -22.32 6.34 22.96
N GLU A 40 -23.57 6.22 23.40
CA GLU A 40 -24.42 5.08 23.09
C GLU A 40 -24.50 4.82 21.57
N ILE A 41 -24.13 3.62 21.13
CA ILE A 41 -24.07 3.25 19.72
C ILE A 41 -25.42 2.67 19.28
N LYS A 42 -26.13 3.37 18.40
CA LYS A 42 -27.43 2.93 17.85
C LYS A 42 -27.47 2.93 16.34
N ILE A 43 -28.17 1.96 15.77
CA ILE A 43 -28.55 1.96 14.36
C ILE A 43 -29.83 2.77 14.18
N LEU A 44 -29.83 3.65 13.18
CA LEU A 44 -31.01 4.41 12.77
C LEU A 44 -31.72 3.66 11.63
N VAL A 45 -32.97 3.29 11.86
CA VAL A 45 -33.84 2.65 10.86
C VAL A 45 -34.91 3.65 10.43
N THR A 46 -34.95 3.98 9.14
CA THR A 46 -35.98 4.82 8.55
C THR A 46 -36.92 3.96 7.72
N GLU A 47 -38.19 3.89 8.12
CA GLU A 47 -39.23 3.19 7.36
C GLU A 47 -39.93 4.17 6.40
N TYR A 48 -39.83 3.90 5.09
CA TYR A 48 -40.54 4.68 4.08
C TYR A 48 -41.87 4.00 3.73
N ARG A 49 -42.98 4.64 4.07
CA ARG A 49 -44.34 4.16 3.79
C ARG A 49 -44.93 4.90 2.59
N SER A 50 -44.99 4.24 1.44
CA SER A 50 -45.64 4.80 0.26
C SER A 50 -47.15 4.61 0.32
N GLN A 51 -47.90 5.72 0.26
CA GLN A 51 -49.36 5.65 0.10
C GLN A 51 -49.72 5.11 -1.28
N VAL A 52 -50.79 4.34 -1.31
CA VAL A 52 -51.42 3.82 -2.53
C VAL A 52 -52.88 4.24 -2.51
N LYS A 53 -53.33 4.92 -3.56
CA LYS A 53 -54.73 5.37 -3.70
C LYS A 53 -55.25 4.97 -5.08
N ILE A 54 -56.55 4.70 -5.16
CA ILE A 54 -57.24 4.51 -6.44
C ILE A 54 -57.86 5.85 -6.83
N CYS A 55 -57.56 6.33 -8.04
CA CYS A 55 -58.15 7.57 -8.54
C CYS A 55 -59.67 7.38 -8.75
N PRO A 56 -60.55 8.21 -8.16
CA PRO A 56 -61.99 8.05 -8.33
C PRO A 56 -62.44 8.33 -9.77
N HIS A 57 -61.68 9.10 -10.53
CA HIS A 57 -62.00 9.49 -11.91
C HIS A 57 -61.58 8.43 -12.94
N CYS A 58 -60.29 8.07 -13.00
CA CYS A 58 -59.77 7.13 -13.99
C CYS A 58 -59.62 5.69 -13.48
N ARG A 59 -59.89 5.41 -12.19
CA ARG A 59 -59.71 4.10 -11.53
C ARG A 59 -58.27 3.56 -11.49
N GLU A 60 -57.30 4.31 -11.99
CA GLU A 60 -55.89 3.95 -11.94
C GLU A 60 -55.29 4.04 -10.53
N LYS A 61 -54.26 3.23 -10.29
CA LYS A 61 -53.52 3.16 -9.02
C LYS A 61 -52.45 4.26 -8.97
N ALA A 62 -52.61 5.23 -8.08
CA ALA A 62 -51.61 6.24 -7.78
C ALA A 62 -50.75 5.80 -6.57
N ILE A 63 -49.43 5.80 -6.73
CA ILE A 63 -48.47 5.37 -5.70
C ILE A 63 -47.52 6.53 -5.38
N ALA A 64 -47.34 6.83 -4.10
CA ALA A 64 -46.36 7.80 -3.64
C ALA A 64 -44.93 7.32 -3.98
N LYS A 65 -44.16 8.18 -4.66
CA LYS A 65 -42.80 7.86 -5.07
C LYS A 65 -41.89 7.72 -3.86
N SER A 66 -41.13 6.63 -3.80
CA SER A 66 -40.05 6.47 -2.83
C SER A 66 -38.81 7.30 -3.24
N PRO A 67 -37.94 7.68 -2.29
CA PRO A 67 -36.66 8.30 -2.63
C PRO A 67 -35.82 7.42 -3.57
N SER A 68 -35.06 8.03 -4.49
CA SER A 68 -34.30 7.32 -5.53
C SER A 68 -33.22 6.39 -4.98
N ASN A 69 -32.73 6.64 -3.77
CA ASN A 69 -31.74 5.81 -3.07
C ASN A 69 -32.36 4.60 -2.33
N VAL A 70 -33.70 4.48 -2.29
CA VAL A 70 -34.43 3.35 -1.69
C VAL A 70 -34.87 2.41 -2.80
N THR A 71 -34.08 1.38 -3.04
CA THR A 71 -34.17 0.48 -4.21
C THR A 71 -34.64 -0.93 -3.86
N SER A 72 -34.85 -1.22 -2.58
CA SER A 72 -35.25 -2.54 -2.09
C SER A 72 -36.12 -2.40 -0.85
N SER A 73 -36.93 -3.42 -0.56
CA SER A 73 -37.78 -3.47 0.64
C SER A 73 -36.99 -3.36 1.94
N THR A 74 -35.75 -3.86 1.95
CA THR A 74 -34.78 -3.69 3.03
C THR A 74 -33.40 -3.49 2.45
N GLN A 75 -32.67 -2.48 2.94
CA GLN A 75 -31.29 -2.21 2.52
C GLN A 75 -30.50 -1.51 3.61
N TYR A 76 -29.19 -1.71 3.62
CA TYR A 76 -28.29 -0.97 4.49
C TYR A 76 -27.93 0.41 3.92
N GLY A 77 -27.87 1.41 4.80
CA GLY A 77 -27.48 2.78 4.46
C GLY A 77 -26.02 2.91 4.04
N ALA A 78 -25.65 4.08 3.50
CA ALA A 78 -24.30 4.35 3.03
C ALA A 78 -23.24 4.19 4.14
N ASN A 79 -23.53 4.68 5.36
CA ASN A 79 -22.59 4.61 6.49
C ASN A 79 -22.21 3.17 6.86
N ILE A 80 -23.19 2.26 6.91
CA ILE A 80 -22.92 0.83 7.18
C ILE A 80 -22.07 0.23 6.07
N LYS A 81 -22.39 0.52 4.80
CA LYS A 81 -21.63 0.01 3.65
C LYS A 81 -20.18 0.53 3.65
N THR A 82 -19.99 1.80 3.97
CA THR A 82 -18.66 2.42 4.12
C THR A 82 -17.88 1.81 5.27
N LEU A 83 -18.52 1.60 6.43
CA LEU A 83 -17.90 0.94 7.58
C LEU A 83 -17.43 -0.47 7.22
N ILE A 84 -18.27 -1.29 6.60
CA ILE A 84 -17.91 -2.63 6.13
C ILE A 84 -16.70 -2.58 5.18
N THR A 85 -16.73 -1.65 4.23
CA THR A 85 -15.66 -1.50 3.24
C THR A 85 -14.34 -1.10 3.91
N ASN A 86 -14.38 -0.14 4.83
CA ASN A 86 -13.21 0.31 5.59
C ASN A 86 -12.63 -0.83 6.45
N LEU A 87 -13.48 -1.51 7.23
CA LEU A 87 -13.06 -2.62 8.09
C LEU A 87 -12.39 -3.75 7.30
N ASN A 88 -12.90 -4.09 6.10
CA ASN A 88 -12.31 -5.16 5.31
C ASN A 88 -11.09 -4.72 4.49
N ILE A 89 -11.15 -3.57 3.83
CA ILE A 89 -10.13 -3.15 2.86
C ILE A 89 -8.94 -2.54 3.59
N TYR A 90 -9.17 -1.60 4.50
CA TYR A 90 -8.11 -0.86 5.19
C TYR A 90 -7.67 -1.55 6.48
N HIS A 91 -8.62 -1.96 7.32
CA HIS A 91 -8.31 -2.66 8.59
C HIS A 91 -8.13 -4.17 8.43
N ALA A 92 -8.24 -4.69 7.20
CA ALA A 92 -7.95 -6.07 6.86
C ALA A 92 -8.76 -7.13 7.65
N LEU A 93 -9.93 -6.78 8.21
CA LEU A 93 -10.72 -7.73 8.99
C LEU A 93 -11.38 -8.80 8.09
N PRO A 94 -11.27 -10.11 8.46
CA PRO A 94 -12.02 -11.18 7.81
C PRO A 94 -13.54 -11.02 7.98
N TYR A 95 -14.34 -11.65 7.12
CA TYR A 95 -15.80 -11.47 7.11
C TYR A 95 -16.48 -11.91 8.42
N ASN A 96 -16.05 -13.02 9.02
CA ASN A 96 -16.56 -13.46 10.31
C ASN A 96 -16.26 -12.43 11.42
N LYS A 97 -15.06 -11.83 11.43
CA LYS A 97 -14.70 -10.79 12.40
C LYS A 97 -15.46 -9.49 12.21
N ILE A 98 -15.77 -9.12 10.97
CA ILE A 98 -16.66 -7.99 10.70
C ILE A 98 -18.08 -8.29 11.20
N GLN A 99 -18.60 -9.49 10.94
CA GLN A 99 -19.91 -9.91 11.44
C GLN A 99 -19.98 -9.90 12.98
N GLU A 100 -19.00 -10.50 13.66
CA GLU A 100 -18.88 -10.48 15.13
C GLU A 100 -18.86 -9.04 15.64
N LEU A 101 -17.98 -8.19 15.11
CA LEU A 101 -17.86 -6.78 15.53
C LEU A 101 -19.16 -6.00 15.35
N LEU A 102 -19.83 -6.16 14.21
CA LEU A 102 -21.08 -5.45 13.93
C LEU A 102 -22.21 -5.92 14.85
N LYS A 103 -22.24 -7.21 15.21
CA LYS A 103 -23.18 -7.75 16.18
C LYS A 103 -22.89 -7.24 17.59
N ASP A 104 -21.64 -7.33 18.04
CA ASP A 104 -21.26 -7.02 19.42
C ASP A 104 -21.37 -5.53 19.74
N ILE A 105 -21.00 -4.65 18.79
CA ILE A 105 -20.95 -3.20 19.01
C ILE A 105 -22.25 -2.50 18.58
N PHE A 106 -22.85 -2.93 17.47
CA PHE A 106 -24.01 -2.25 16.89
C PHE A 106 -25.31 -3.04 17.03
N ASN A 107 -25.29 -4.25 17.60
CA ASN A 107 -26.41 -5.20 17.57
C ASN A 107 -26.92 -5.45 16.14
N LEU A 108 -26.01 -5.43 15.16
CA LEU A 108 -26.32 -5.60 13.73
C LEU A 108 -25.93 -7.00 13.26
N ASP A 109 -26.93 -7.88 13.11
CA ASP A 109 -26.69 -9.23 12.57
C ASP A 109 -26.65 -9.20 11.03
N LEU A 110 -25.44 -9.22 10.46
CA LEU A 110 -25.21 -9.32 9.01
C LEU A 110 -24.64 -10.68 8.64
N SER A 111 -25.16 -11.28 7.57
CA SER A 111 -24.49 -12.43 6.96
C SER A 111 -23.19 -12.02 6.27
N GLN A 112 -22.23 -12.95 6.20
CA GLN A 112 -21.01 -12.76 5.41
C GLN A 112 -21.32 -12.54 3.91
N GLY A 113 -22.42 -13.10 3.40
CA GLY A 113 -22.89 -12.86 2.04
C GLY A 113 -23.26 -11.40 1.79
N THR A 114 -23.88 -10.72 2.76
CA THR A 114 -24.16 -9.28 2.70
C THR A 114 -22.87 -8.45 2.69
N ILE A 115 -21.88 -8.84 3.50
CA ILE A 115 -20.55 -8.21 3.52
C ILE A 115 -19.88 -8.34 2.14
N ALA A 116 -19.81 -9.56 1.59
CA ALA A 116 -19.24 -9.82 0.27
C ALA A 116 -19.94 -9.04 -0.84
N ASN A 117 -21.28 -9.01 -0.83
CA ASN A 117 -22.07 -8.24 -1.81
C ASN A 117 -21.84 -6.73 -1.69
N THR A 118 -21.65 -6.22 -0.48
CA THR A 118 -21.33 -4.81 -0.24
C THR A 118 -19.97 -4.44 -0.84
N LEU A 119 -18.95 -5.27 -0.59
CA LEU A 119 -17.61 -5.08 -1.15
C LEU A 119 -17.60 -5.19 -2.67
N LYS A 120 -18.37 -6.13 -3.25
CA LYS A 120 -18.51 -6.25 -4.71
C LYS A 120 -19.15 -5.00 -5.32
N LYS A 121 -20.19 -4.45 -4.70
CA LYS A 121 -20.82 -3.20 -5.16
C LYS A 121 -19.85 -2.02 -5.07
N ALA A 122 -19.07 -1.94 -4.00
CA ALA A 122 -18.03 -0.92 -3.85
C ALA A 122 -16.98 -1.03 -4.96
N TYR A 123 -16.47 -2.24 -5.24
CA TYR A 123 -15.54 -2.50 -6.34
C TYR A 123 -16.07 -2.00 -7.69
N VAL A 124 -17.29 -2.40 -8.07
CA VAL A 124 -17.91 -1.97 -9.34
C VAL A 124 -18.07 -0.45 -9.39
N SER A 125 -18.43 0.20 -8.28
CA SER A 125 -18.60 1.66 -8.24
C SER A 125 -17.30 2.45 -8.42
N LEU A 126 -16.14 1.81 -8.18
CA LEU A 126 -14.81 2.44 -8.23
C LEU A 126 -14.11 2.29 -9.58
N GLU A 127 -14.71 1.62 -10.56
CA GLU A 127 -14.12 1.40 -11.89
C GLU A 127 -13.66 2.72 -12.55
N LYS A 128 -14.48 3.78 -12.47
CA LYS A 128 -14.12 5.10 -13.02
C LYS A 128 -12.91 5.71 -12.32
N VAL A 129 -12.78 5.50 -11.01
CA VAL A 129 -11.64 6.00 -10.21
C VAL A 129 -10.39 5.22 -10.55
N GLU A 130 -10.48 3.89 -10.66
CA GLU A 130 -9.36 3.04 -11.09
C GLU A 130 -8.85 3.46 -12.47
N ASN A 131 -9.75 3.66 -13.43
CA ASN A 131 -9.38 4.10 -14.78
C ASN A 131 -8.75 5.49 -14.77
N PHE A 132 -9.26 6.42 -13.96
CA PHE A 132 -8.64 7.74 -13.78
C PHE A 132 -7.21 7.60 -13.25
N PHE A 133 -6.96 6.76 -12.24
CA PHE A 133 -5.59 6.54 -11.72
C PHE A 133 -4.68 5.92 -12.77
N LYS A 134 -5.16 4.94 -13.55
CA LYS A 134 -4.40 4.36 -14.66
C LYS A 134 -4.01 5.42 -15.70
N GLU A 135 -4.91 6.33 -16.05
CA GLU A 135 -4.60 7.42 -16.99
C GLU A 135 -3.59 8.42 -16.44
N GLU A 136 -3.67 8.76 -15.16
CA GLU A 136 -2.71 9.67 -14.54
C GLU A 136 -1.32 9.04 -14.37
N LEU A 137 -1.25 7.75 -14.05
CA LEU A 137 0.03 7.02 -13.96
C LEU A 137 0.76 6.94 -15.31
N LYS A 138 0.03 6.78 -16.42
CA LYS A 138 0.63 6.79 -17.77
C LYS A 138 1.36 8.10 -18.11
N LYS A 139 0.89 9.21 -17.57
CA LYS A 139 1.42 10.57 -17.82
C LYS A 139 2.55 10.95 -16.86
N ALA A 140 2.80 10.13 -15.83
CA ALA A 140 3.84 10.41 -14.86
C ALA A 140 5.23 10.40 -15.52
N SER A 141 6.18 11.13 -14.95
CA SER A 141 7.59 11.02 -15.33
C SER A 141 8.26 9.82 -14.66
N ILE A 142 7.74 9.40 -13.49
CA ILE A 142 8.34 8.37 -12.65
C ILE A 142 7.24 7.49 -12.09
N LEU A 143 7.47 6.18 -12.16
CA LEU A 143 6.62 5.17 -11.55
C LEU A 143 7.45 4.21 -10.69
N HIS A 144 6.77 3.63 -9.72
CA HIS A 144 7.25 2.58 -8.85
C HIS A 144 6.46 1.31 -9.15
N ALA A 145 7.13 0.20 -9.39
CA ALA A 145 6.48 -1.09 -9.63
C ALA A 145 7.05 -2.18 -8.73
N ASP A 146 6.16 -3.03 -8.23
CA ASP A 146 6.50 -4.17 -7.37
C ASP A 146 5.43 -5.25 -7.52
N GLU A 147 5.74 -6.48 -7.14
CA GLU A 147 4.79 -7.58 -7.15
C GLU A 147 4.88 -8.47 -5.92
N THR A 148 3.72 -8.96 -5.47
CA THR A 148 3.65 -9.89 -4.35
C THR A 148 2.74 -11.07 -4.66
N GLY A 149 3.22 -12.27 -4.35
CA GLY A 149 2.38 -13.46 -4.31
C GLY A 149 1.39 -13.44 -3.14
N THR A 150 0.17 -13.88 -3.40
CA THR A 150 -0.89 -14.19 -2.43
C THR A 150 -1.62 -15.49 -2.80
N LYS A 151 -2.49 -15.99 -1.90
CA LYS A 151 -3.34 -17.15 -2.16
C LYS A 151 -4.79 -16.71 -2.24
N VAL A 152 -5.48 -17.10 -3.32
CA VAL A 152 -6.92 -16.94 -3.50
C VAL A 152 -7.50 -18.34 -3.67
N ASN A 153 -8.33 -18.78 -2.72
CA ASN A 153 -8.93 -20.12 -2.71
C ASN A 153 -7.88 -21.24 -2.92
N GLY A 154 -6.75 -21.15 -2.21
CA GLY A 154 -5.64 -22.10 -2.30
C GLY A 154 -4.77 -22.01 -3.56
N LYS A 155 -5.16 -21.20 -4.56
CA LYS A 155 -4.40 -20.98 -5.79
C LYS A 155 -3.48 -19.77 -5.65
N ASN A 156 -2.31 -19.84 -6.27
CA ASN A 156 -1.37 -18.72 -6.28
C ASN A 156 -1.90 -17.62 -7.20
N TYR A 157 -1.89 -16.39 -6.68
CA TYR A 157 -2.16 -15.16 -7.41
C TYR A 157 -1.03 -14.17 -7.16
N TRP A 158 -0.86 -13.25 -8.08
CA TRP A 158 0.12 -12.17 -8.02
C TRP A 158 -0.62 -10.85 -8.01
N ILE A 159 -0.27 -10.01 -7.03
CA ILE A 159 -0.67 -8.62 -7.04
C ILE A 159 0.47 -7.80 -7.62
N HIS A 160 0.18 -7.06 -8.68
CA HIS A 160 1.08 -6.09 -9.28
C HIS A 160 0.70 -4.70 -8.81
N SER A 161 1.68 -3.97 -8.30
CA SER A 161 1.56 -2.58 -7.91
C SER A 161 2.22 -1.70 -8.95
N CYS A 162 1.54 -0.62 -9.32
CA CYS A 162 2.12 0.47 -10.07
C CYS A 162 1.66 1.79 -9.44
N SER A 163 2.61 2.61 -8.99
CA SER A 163 2.31 3.80 -8.21
C SER A 163 3.27 4.97 -8.46
N ASN A 164 2.84 6.15 -8.04
CA ASN A 164 3.68 7.33 -7.84
C ASN A 164 3.33 7.98 -6.48
N GLU A 165 3.76 9.22 -6.24
CA GLU A 165 3.49 9.93 -4.99
C GLU A 165 2.00 10.18 -4.70
N LYS A 166 1.12 10.11 -5.72
CA LYS A 166 -0.29 10.49 -5.62
C LYS A 166 -1.27 9.34 -5.87
N TYR A 167 -0.91 8.42 -6.76
CA TYR A 167 -1.81 7.38 -7.25
C TYR A 167 -1.16 6.01 -7.15
N SER A 168 -1.98 5.01 -6.81
CA SER A 168 -1.57 3.61 -6.70
C SER A 168 -2.64 2.73 -7.34
N VAL A 169 -2.23 1.85 -8.24
CA VAL A 169 -3.09 0.85 -8.87
C VAL A 169 -2.55 -0.54 -8.56
N LEU A 170 -3.43 -1.38 -8.01
CA LEU A 170 -3.14 -2.76 -7.64
C LEU A 170 -4.01 -3.68 -8.52
N THR A 171 -3.37 -4.59 -9.23
CA THR A 171 -4.06 -5.56 -10.11
C THR A 171 -3.76 -6.98 -9.68
N SER A 172 -4.75 -7.88 -9.77
CA SER A 172 -4.66 -9.27 -9.29
C SER A 172 -4.77 -10.25 -10.46
N HIS A 173 -3.75 -11.08 -10.64
CA HIS A 173 -3.70 -12.03 -11.74
C HIS A 173 -3.22 -13.42 -11.29
N PRO A 174 -3.63 -14.51 -11.94
CA PRO A 174 -3.15 -15.86 -11.61
C PRO A 174 -1.68 -16.10 -12.02
N ASN A 175 -1.17 -15.26 -12.94
CA ASN A 175 0.20 -15.34 -13.46
C ASN A 175 0.94 -14.06 -13.12
N ARG A 176 2.29 -14.13 -13.14
CA ARG A 176 3.11 -12.93 -12.94
C ARG A 176 3.60 -12.28 -14.23
N GLY A 177 3.75 -13.01 -15.34
CA GLY A 177 4.52 -12.58 -16.53
C GLY A 177 3.94 -11.41 -17.37
N LYS A 178 4.64 -11.05 -18.46
CA LYS A 178 4.33 -9.89 -19.33
C LYS A 178 2.84 -9.64 -19.61
N LYS A 179 2.08 -10.69 -19.96
CA LYS A 179 0.64 -10.58 -20.30
C LYS A 179 -0.17 -9.84 -19.23
N VAL A 180 0.14 -10.05 -17.95
CA VAL A 180 -0.63 -9.41 -16.87
C VAL A 180 -0.27 -7.94 -16.69
N ILE A 181 0.99 -7.58 -16.98
CA ILE A 181 1.42 -6.18 -17.06
C ILE A 181 0.71 -5.46 -18.21
N GLU A 182 0.54 -6.13 -19.35
CA GLU A 182 -0.21 -5.60 -20.50
C GLU A 182 -1.70 -5.41 -20.15
N GLU A 183 -2.32 -6.38 -19.48
CA GLU A 183 -3.71 -6.30 -19.01
C GLU A 183 -3.94 -5.18 -17.98
N ALA A 184 -2.96 -4.92 -17.10
CA ALA A 184 -3.03 -3.78 -16.18
C ALA A 184 -3.10 -2.43 -16.93
N GLY A 185 -2.53 -2.38 -18.13
CA GLY A 185 -2.75 -1.30 -19.10
C GLY A 185 -2.02 0.00 -18.79
N ILE A 186 -1.04 0.01 -17.88
CA ILE A 186 -0.27 1.21 -17.49
C ILE A 186 1.07 1.24 -18.25
N LEU A 187 1.97 0.29 -17.94
CA LEU A 187 3.35 0.27 -18.48
C LEU A 187 3.46 0.24 -20.02
N PRO A 188 2.55 -0.41 -20.79
CA PRO A 188 2.60 -0.35 -22.25
C PRO A 188 2.50 1.06 -22.84
N LYS A 189 1.94 2.03 -22.11
CA LYS A 189 1.77 3.43 -22.54
C LYS A 189 2.60 4.42 -21.72
N PHE A 190 3.43 3.92 -20.81
CA PHE A 190 4.32 4.74 -19.99
C PHE A 190 5.65 4.98 -20.71
N ASN A 191 6.16 6.21 -20.62
CA ASN A 191 7.41 6.65 -21.22
C ASN A 191 8.17 7.54 -20.23
N GLY A 192 8.75 6.91 -19.21
CA GLY A 192 9.46 7.58 -18.12
C GLY A 192 10.35 6.62 -17.36
N ILE A 193 10.73 7.00 -16.14
CA ILE A 193 11.60 6.20 -15.27
C ILE A 193 10.75 5.22 -14.45
N LEU A 194 11.03 3.92 -14.54
CA LEU A 194 10.41 2.89 -13.72
C LEU A 194 11.39 2.41 -12.64
N SER A 195 11.06 2.67 -11.38
CA SER A 195 11.76 2.13 -10.21
C SER A 195 11.19 0.76 -9.83
N HIS A 196 12.03 -0.28 -9.82
CA HIS A 196 11.60 -1.65 -9.49
C HIS A 196 12.76 -2.54 -8.97
N ASP A 197 12.46 -3.78 -8.58
CA ASP A 197 13.37 -4.76 -7.96
C ASP A 197 14.21 -5.60 -8.94
N CYS A 198 14.33 -5.16 -10.20
CA CYS A 198 14.98 -5.89 -11.29
C CYS A 198 14.26 -7.18 -11.74
N TRP A 199 12.94 -7.28 -11.57
CA TRP A 199 12.20 -8.36 -12.21
C TRP A 199 12.17 -8.24 -13.75
N TYR A 200 12.55 -9.31 -14.45
CA TYR A 200 12.86 -9.30 -15.89
C TYR A 200 11.68 -8.97 -16.81
N ALA A 201 10.43 -9.11 -16.35
CA ALA A 201 9.28 -8.86 -17.21
C ALA A 201 9.07 -7.36 -17.49
N TYR A 202 9.64 -6.50 -16.66
CA TYR A 202 9.67 -5.06 -16.92
C TYR A 202 10.58 -4.71 -18.11
N ASP A 203 11.60 -5.53 -18.42
CA ASP A 203 12.53 -5.30 -19.53
C ASP A 203 11.88 -5.46 -20.92
N CYS A 204 10.59 -5.83 -20.99
CA CYS A 204 9.85 -5.98 -22.25
C CYS A 204 9.40 -4.65 -22.87
N TYR A 205 9.70 -3.51 -22.23
CA TYR A 205 9.23 -2.17 -22.63
C TYR A 205 10.44 -1.27 -22.95
N PRO A 206 10.89 -1.23 -24.21
CA PRO A 206 12.13 -0.55 -24.59
C PRO A 206 12.09 0.98 -24.42
N GLN A 207 10.89 1.56 -24.34
CA GLN A 207 10.72 3.00 -24.09
C GLN A 207 10.89 3.39 -22.62
N ILE A 208 10.90 2.41 -21.71
CA ILE A 208 11.01 2.68 -20.27
C ILE A 208 12.47 2.76 -19.88
N VAL A 209 12.82 3.82 -19.15
CA VAL A 209 14.13 3.94 -18.50
C VAL A 209 14.05 3.26 -17.14
N HIS A 210 14.97 2.36 -16.83
CA HIS A 210 14.91 1.61 -15.57
C HIS A 210 15.73 2.28 -14.46
N SER A 211 15.21 2.19 -13.23
CA SER A 211 15.92 2.49 -11.99
C SER A 211 15.80 1.28 -11.06
N LEU A 212 16.91 0.69 -10.67
CA LEU A 212 16.87 -0.53 -9.84
C LEU A 212 16.98 -0.20 -8.35
N CYS A 213 16.12 -0.86 -7.56
CA CYS A 213 16.00 -0.61 -6.13
C CYS A 213 17.22 -1.14 -5.36
N TRP A 214 18.05 -0.24 -4.85
CA TRP A 214 19.21 -0.61 -4.04
C TRP A 214 18.86 -1.26 -2.71
N ALA A 215 17.68 -1.01 -2.13
CA ALA A 215 17.25 -1.70 -0.92
C ALA A 215 17.13 -3.23 -1.11
N HIS A 216 16.82 -3.70 -2.32
CA HIS A 216 16.85 -5.12 -2.66
C HIS A 216 18.30 -5.61 -2.82
N PHE A 217 19.12 -4.91 -3.59
CA PHE A 217 20.52 -5.28 -3.78
C PHE A 217 21.31 -5.30 -2.47
N LEU A 218 21.11 -4.34 -1.57
CA LEU A 218 21.77 -4.29 -0.27
C LEU A 218 21.44 -5.51 0.60
N ARG A 219 20.18 -5.96 0.62
CA ARG A 219 19.77 -7.19 1.32
C ARG A 219 20.43 -8.43 0.71
N GLU A 220 20.53 -8.49 -0.61
CA GLU A 220 21.19 -9.61 -1.29
C GLU A 220 22.70 -9.62 -1.09
N LEU A 221 23.36 -8.45 -1.13
CA LEU A 221 24.78 -8.29 -0.82
C LEU A 221 25.07 -8.75 0.61
N GLN A 222 24.27 -8.31 1.58
CA GLN A 222 24.39 -8.75 2.97
C GLN A 222 24.20 -10.26 3.11
N SER A 223 23.19 -10.84 2.44
CA SER A 223 23.00 -12.29 2.47
C SER A 223 24.19 -13.04 1.87
N ILE A 224 24.87 -12.54 0.86
CA ILE A 224 26.06 -13.20 0.31
C ILE A 224 27.24 -13.11 1.29
N GLU A 225 27.47 -11.95 1.89
CA GLU A 225 28.51 -11.75 2.90
C GLU A 225 28.33 -12.66 4.12
N GLU A 226 27.10 -12.82 4.60
CA GLU A 226 26.80 -13.68 5.75
C GLU A 226 26.97 -15.18 5.45
N ASN A 227 26.89 -15.58 4.18
CA ASN A 227 26.80 -16.99 3.79
C ASN A 227 27.98 -17.46 2.91
N THR A 228 28.94 -16.59 2.60
CA THR A 228 30.09 -16.92 1.74
C THR A 228 31.34 -16.17 2.18
N ASN A 229 32.52 -16.60 1.72
CA ASN A 229 33.79 -15.91 1.96
C ASN A 229 34.08 -14.83 0.90
N LEU A 230 33.06 -14.34 0.19
CA LEU A 230 33.21 -13.34 -0.86
C LEU A 230 33.26 -11.94 -0.22
N GLU A 231 34.27 -11.15 -0.58
CA GLU A 231 34.55 -9.80 -0.10
C GLU A 231 33.89 -8.71 -0.94
N PHE A 232 33.66 -8.94 -2.25
CA PHE A 232 33.01 -7.95 -3.11
C PHE A 232 31.70 -7.38 -2.55
N PRO A 233 30.83 -8.13 -1.82
CA PRO A 233 29.57 -7.58 -1.35
C PRO A 233 29.76 -6.38 -0.41
N ALA A 234 30.73 -6.46 0.50
CA ALA A 234 31.06 -5.39 1.42
C ALA A 234 31.61 -4.17 0.67
N LYS A 235 32.54 -4.38 -0.28
CA LYS A 235 33.16 -3.32 -1.10
C LYS A 235 32.13 -2.55 -1.93
N ILE A 236 31.20 -3.26 -2.59
CA ILE A 236 30.11 -2.63 -3.35
C ILE A 236 29.16 -1.88 -2.42
N ARG A 237 28.77 -2.50 -1.29
CA ARG A 237 27.85 -1.86 -0.33
C ARG A 237 28.44 -0.56 0.20
N GLU A 238 29.69 -0.56 0.65
CA GLU A 238 30.37 0.62 1.16
C GLU A 238 30.41 1.74 0.12
N PHE A 239 30.86 1.42 -1.10
CA PHE A 239 30.93 2.40 -2.19
C PHE A 239 29.57 3.05 -2.48
N ILE A 240 28.51 2.24 -2.56
CA ILE A 240 27.17 2.72 -2.92
C ILE A 240 26.51 3.51 -1.79
N LEU A 241 26.72 3.11 -0.53
CA LEU A 241 26.20 3.87 0.61
C LEU A 241 26.89 5.22 0.75
N ASN A 242 28.21 5.27 0.52
CA ASN A 242 28.94 6.54 0.47
C ASN A 242 28.43 7.41 -0.69
N LEU A 243 28.23 6.85 -1.88
CA LEU A 243 27.70 7.59 -3.02
C LEU A 243 26.28 8.11 -2.77
N LYS A 244 25.42 7.28 -2.15
CA LYS A 244 24.08 7.68 -1.72
C LYS A 244 24.12 8.87 -0.78
N GLU A 245 25.00 8.83 0.23
CA GLU A 245 25.13 9.93 1.19
C GLU A 245 25.51 11.25 0.51
N LYS A 246 26.46 11.22 -0.43
CA LYS A 246 26.83 12.41 -1.22
C LYS A 246 25.65 12.95 -2.04
N VAL A 247 24.88 12.06 -2.68
CA VAL A 247 23.66 12.42 -3.41
C VAL A 247 22.61 13.06 -2.48
N GLU A 248 22.38 12.49 -1.30
CA GLU A 248 21.41 13.00 -0.33
C GLU A 248 21.83 14.35 0.27
N LYS A 249 23.13 14.57 0.43
CA LYS A 249 23.73 15.87 0.81
C LYS A 249 23.71 16.90 -0.31
N LYS A 250 23.27 16.51 -1.52
CA LYS A 250 23.26 17.36 -2.73
C LYS A 250 24.64 17.94 -3.04
N GLU A 251 25.69 17.13 -2.85
CA GLU A 251 27.04 17.50 -3.28
C GLU A 251 27.06 17.72 -4.80
N GLU A 252 27.84 18.71 -5.23
CA GLU A 252 28.11 18.92 -6.65
C GLU A 252 29.25 18.01 -7.09
N PHE A 253 29.16 17.48 -8.31
CA PHE A 253 30.16 16.59 -8.88
C PHE A 253 30.70 17.23 -10.16
N SER A 254 32.01 17.36 -10.25
CA SER A 254 32.69 17.69 -11.50
C SER A 254 32.59 16.53 -12.49
N SER A 255 32.76 16.80 -13.80
CA SER A 255 32.74 15.75 -14.82
C SER A 255 33.81 14.67 -14.58
N GLU A 256 34.96 15.04 -14.02
CA GLU A 256 36.03 14.10 -13.68
C GLU A 256 35.62 13.17 -12.53
N GLU A 257 34.98 13.72 -11.49
CA GLU A 257 34.46 12.91 -10.37
C GLU A 257 33.39 11.92 -10.83
N GLU A 258 32.50 12.34 -11.72
CA GLU A 258 31.47 11.45 -12.27
C GLU A 258 32.10 10.28 -13.02
N ILE A 259 33.05 10.56 -13.92
CA ILE A 259 33.78 9.51 -14.65
C ILE A 259 34.48 8.56 -13.67
N ASN A 260 35.12 9.09 -12.64
CA ASN A 260 35.79 8.29 -11.61
C ASN A 260 34.80 7.41 -10.82
N ILE A 261 33.60 7.89 -10.53
CA ILE A 261 32.53 7.10 -9.88
C ILE A 261 32.13 5.92 -10.78
N TRP A 262 31.92 6.17 -12.07
CA TRP A 262 31.59 5.13 -13.05
C TRP A 262 32.69 4.07 -13.14
N LEU A 263 33.94 4.49 -13.33
CA LEU A 263 35.08 3.58 -13.44
C LEU A 263 35.27 2.74 -12.18
N LYS A 264 35.18 3.37 -10.99
CA LYS A 264 35.25 2.65 -9.72
C LYS A 264 34.13 1.62 -9.57
N TYR A 265 32.90 1.99 -9.92
CA TYR A 265 31.77 1.05 -9.86
C TYR A 265 31.97 -0.13 -10.82
N MET A 266 32.36 0.13 -12.07
CA MET A 266 32.62 -0.93 -13.04
C MET A 266 33.74 -1.87 -12.59
N ALA A 267 34.84 -1.32 -12.05
CA ALA A 267 35.94 -2.10 -11.49
C ALA A 267 35.47 -3.01 -10.34
N LEU A 268 34.69 -2.49 -9.39
CA LEU A 268 34.13 -3.28 -8.29
C LEU A 268 33.26 -4.45 -8.77
N ILE A 269 32.47 -4.25 -9.83
CA ILE A 269 31.66 -5.33 -10.42
C ILE A 269 32.54 -6.38 -11.10
N GLU A 270 33.61 -5.96 -11.80
CA GLU A 270 34.52 -6.88 -12.46
C GLU A 270 35.37 -7.68 -11.46
N ASP A 271 35.88 -7.02 -10.43
CA ASP A 271 36.57 -7.67 -9.31
C ASP A 271 35.66 -8.71 -8.66
N GLY A 272 34.39 -8.36 -8.41
CA GLY A 272 33.41 -9.31 -7.87
C GLY A 272 33.15 -10.52 -8.79
N LYS A 273 33.15 -10.33 -10.12
CA LYS A 273 33.05 -11.45 -11.07
C LYS A 273 34.30 -12.33 -11.05
N GLN A 274 35.50 -11.74 -10.95
CA GLN A 274 36.74 -12.49 -10.85
C GLN A 274 36.80 -13.29 -9.54
N GLU A 275 36.34 -12.69 -8.45
CA GLU A 275 36.26 -13.33 -7.13
C GLU A 275 35.23 -14.47 -7.08
N GLU A 276 34.09 -14.32 -7.75
CA GLU A 276 33.04 -15.35 -7.81
C GLU A 276 33.41 -16.51 -8.75
N ARG A 277 34.25 -16.25 -9.76
CA ARG A 277 34.62 -17.21 -10.83
C ARG A 277 35.08 -18.58 -10.33
N PRO A 278 35.94 -18.72 -9.30
CA PRO A 278 36.38 -20.04 -8.81
C PRO A 278 35.25 -20.88 -8.21
N TYR A 279 34.22 -20.23 -7.67
CA TYR A 279 33.02 -20.87 -7.12
C TYR A 279 32.01 -21.25 -8.21
N TYR A 280 32.26 -20.81 -9.44
CA TYR A 280 31.50 -21.10 -10.65
C TYR A 280 32.32 -21.99 -11.60
N GLN A 281 32.53 -23.26 -11.25
CA GLN A 281 33.03 -24.24 -12.21
C GLN A 281 31.87 -24.80 -13.05
N THR A 282 31.85 -24.41 -14.33
CA THR A 282 31.09 -25.11 -15.37
C THR A 282 31.95 -26.28 -15.85
N ASP A 283 31.88 -27.41 -15.14
CA ASP A 283 32.32 -28.66 -15.75
C ASP A 283 31.47 -28.87 -17.01
N VAL A 284 32.16 -28.92 -18.16
CA VAL A 284 31.58 -28.98 -19.51
C VAL A 284 30.74 -30.25 -19.74
N LEU A 285 30.74 -31.18 -18.78
CA LEU A 285 30.10 -32.50 -18.88
C LEU A 285 28.74 -32.63 -18.19
N GLU A 286 28.27 -31.63 -17.44
CA GLU A 286 26.97 -31.72 -16.73
C GLU A 286 25.94 -30.67 -17.20
N PRO A 287 24.74 -31.10 -17.64
CA PRO A 287 23.70 -30.17 -18.07
C PRO A 287 23.13 -29.40 -16.87
N LYS A 288 23.40 -28.08 -16.87
CA LYS A 288 22.75 -27.04 -16.04
C LYS A 288 23.00 -27.10 -14.52
N LYS A 289 24.24 -26.92 -14.08
CA LYS A 289 24.50 -26.42 -12.71
C LYS A 289 23.77 -25.07 -12.53
N ARG A 290 22.95 -24.94 -11.47
CA ARG A 290 22.26 -23.68 -11.13
C ARG A 290 23.31 -22.61 -10.85
N LYS A 291 23.20 -21.46 -11.53
CA LYS A 291 24.06 -20.29 -11.30
C LYS A 291 23.97 -19.84 -9.84
N SER A 292 25.09 -19.48 -9.24
CA SER A 292 25.17 -19.05 -7.84
C SER A 292 24.33 -17.79 -7.59
N LYS A 293 23.93 -17.54 -6.34
CA LYS A 293 23.25 -16.29 -5.98
C LYS A 293 24.13 -15.07 -6.27
N ALA A 294 25.45 -15.18 -6.00
CA ALA A 294 26.43 -14.15 -6.28
C ALA A 294 26.55 -13.83 -7.77
N PHE A 295 26.65 -14.85 -8.63
CA PHE A 295 26.65 -14.69 -10.09
C PHE A 295 25.41 -13.94 -10.59
N ASN A 296 24.22 -14.36 -10.13
CA ASN A 296 22.97 -13.73 -10.56
C ASN A 296 22.82 -12.29 -10.06
N LEU A 297 23.36 -11.98 -8.88
CA LEU A 297 23.42 -10.61 -8.37
C LEU A 297 24.38 -9.76 -9.20
N LEU A 298 25.62 -10.20 -9.42
CA LEU A 298 26.62 -9.48 -10.23
C LEU A 298 26.13 -9.24 -11.67
N LYS A 299 25.41 -10.21 -12.24
CA LYS A 299 24.76 -10.04 -13.56
C LYS A 299 23.76 -8.88 -13.55
N ARG A 300 22.94 -8.75 -12.50
CA ARG A 300 21.99 -7.62 -12.39
C ARG A 300 22.69 -6.30 -12.07
N LEU A 301 23.71 -6.32 -11.22
CA LEU A 301 24.53 -5.15 -10.91
C LEU A 301 25.34 -4.64 -12.12
N SER A 302 25.57 -5.50 -13.12
CA SER A 302 26.18 -5.10 -14.40
C SER A 302 25.26 -4.27 -15.31
N ARG A 303 23.98 -4.04 -14.93
CA ARG A 303 23.09 -3.08 -15.61
C ARG A 303 23.45 -1.65 -15.18
N TYR A 304 24.66 -1.22 -15.50
CA TYR A 304 25.31 -0.08 -14.85
C TYR A 304 24.45 1.20 -14.82
N GLU A 305 23.84 1.57 -15.95
CA GLU A 305 22.94 2.73 -16.01
C GLU A 305 21.68 2.58 -15.15
N ASP A 306 21.05 1.42 -15.17
CA ASP A 306 19.81 1.19 -14.41
C ASP A 306 20.08 1.18 -12.91
N VAL A 307 21.24 0.65 -12.51
CA VAL A 307 21.67 0.56 -11.12
C VAL A 307 22.17 1.91 -10.58
N LEU A 308 22.86 2.69 -11.41
CA LEU A 308 23.33 4.04 -11.07
C LEU A 308 22.30 5.13 -11.43
N ARG A 309 21.08 4.77 -11.83
CA ARG A 309 20.05 5.75 -12.19
C ARG A 309 19.76 6.74 -11.06
N PHE A 310 19.84 6.30 -9.80
CA PHE A 310 19.69 7.21 -8.64
C PHE A 310 20.77 8.29 -8.57
N PHE A 311 21.95 8.03 -9.11
CA PHE A 311 23.06 8.99 -9.20
C PHE A 311 22.94 9.84 -10.46
N ILE A 312 22.58 9.26 -11.60
CA ILE A 312 22.36 9.99 -12.86
C ILE A 312 21.24 11.03 -12.67
N GLU A 313 20.11 10.59 -12.11
CA GLU A 313 18.90 11.37 -11.87
C GLU A 313 18.82 11.86 -10.42
N ARG A 314 19.96 12.20 -9.81
CA ARG A 314 20.12 12.56 -8.37
C ARG A 314 19.29 13.74 -7.86
N LYS A 315 18.57 14.44 -8.75
CA LYS A 315 17.55 15.43 -8.37
C LYS A 315 16.26 14.80 -7.86
N ILE A 316 16.11 13.48 -8.04
CA ILE A 316 14.94 12.68 -7.70
C ILE A 316 15.37 11.56 -6.75
N SER A 317 14.53 11.25 -5.75
CA SER A 317 14.77 10.10 -4.86
C SER A 317 14.47 8.76 -5.56
N LEU A 318 15.50 8.09 -6.07
CA LEU A 318 15.39 6.81 -6.80
C LEU A 318 16.16 5.65 -6.17
N PHE A 319 16.79 5.86 -5.00
CA PHE A 319 17.58 4.83 -4.34
C PHE A 319 16.73 3.63 -3.85
N THR A 320 15.47 3.87 -3.53
CA THR A 320 14.55 2.85 -3.01
C THR A 320 13.25 2.83 -3.79
N ASN A 321 12.58 1.68 -3.78
CA ASN A 321 11.23 1.50 -4.31
C ASN A 321 10.17 1.48 -3.19
N ASN A 322 10.45 2.21 -2.10
CA ASN A 322 9.63 2.18 -0.88
C ASN A 322 8.16 2.53 -1.13
N ALA A 323 7.85 3.34 -2.14
CA ALA A 323 6.48 3.70 -2.49
C ALA A 323 5.67 2.45 -2.90
N ALA A 324 6.15 1.67 -3.87
CA ALA A 324 5.46 0.44 -4.27
C ALA A 324 5.47 -0.64 -3.18
N GLU A 325 6.60 -0.80 -2.46
CA GLU A 325 6.71 -1.76 -1.36
C GLU A 325 5.68 -1.50 -0.23
N ARG A 326 5.40 -0.23 0.07
CA ARG A 326 4.38 0.16 1.06
C ARG A 326 2.98 -0.24 0.62
N GLU A 327 2.65 -0.07 -0.67
CA GLU A 327 1.33 -0.42 -1.20
C GLU A 327 1.07 -1.93 -1.14
N VAL A 328 2.05 -2.75 -1.53
CA VAL A 328 1.92 -4.22 -1.48
C VAL A 328 1.92 -4.76 -0.05
N ARG A 329 2.51 -4.04 0.92
CA ARG A 329 2.57 -4.46 2.32
C ARG A 329 1.19 -4.61 2.94
N ASN A 330 0.26 -3.72 2.65
CA ASN A 330 -1.12 -3.79 3.16
C ASN A 330 -1.82 -5.08 2.72
N ILE A 331 -1.53 -5.54 1.50
CA ILE A 331 -2.05 -6.79 0.95
C ILE A 331 -1.43 -7.99 1.64
N LYS A 332 -0.12 -7.97 1.89
CA LYS A 332 0.56 -9.02 2.66
C LYS A 332 -0.01 -9.13 4.07
N VAL A 333 -0.25 -8.00 4.75
CA VAL A 333 -0.88 -7.97 6.08
C VAL A 333 -2.27 -8.61 6.00
N LYS A 334 -3.11 -8.16 5.07
CA LYS A 334 -4.44 -8.74 4.87
C LYS A 334 -4.40 -10.24 4.57
N SER A 335 -3.49 -10.67 3.71
CA SER A 335 -3.31 -12.09 3.39
C SER A 335 -2.92 -12.90 4.63
N LYS A 336 -2.03 -12.38 5.49
CA LYS A 336 -1.64 -13.05 6.74
C LYS A 336 -2.80 -13.15 7.73
N VAL A 337 -3.58 -12.08 7.91
CA VAL A 337 -4.75 -12.08 8.81
C VAL A 337 -5.82 -13.06 8.32
N HIS A 338 -6.01 -13.17 6.99
CA HIS A 338 -7.06 -13.99 6.40
C HIS A 338 -6.66 -15.46 6.27
N LEU A 339 -5.37 -15.75 6.07
CA LEU A 339 -4.83 -17.12 5.97
C LEU A 339 -4.33 -17.68 7.31
N GLY A 340 -4.11 -16.82 8.30
CA GLY A 340 -3.61 -17.15 9.64
C GLY A 340 -4.69 -17.47 10.67
N VAL A 341 -5.92 -17.74 10.22
CA VAL A 341 -6.97 -18.36 11.03
C VAL A 341 -7.14 -19.79 10.53
N ASN A 342 -6.25 -20.67 10.97
CA ASN A 342 -6.45 -22.11 11.10
C ASN A 342 -5.64 -22.58 12.29
#